data_AF-A0A4U7E8S8-F1
#
_entry.id   AF-A0A4U7E8S8-F1
#
_cell.length_a   1.000
_cell.length_b   1.000
_cell.length_c   1.000
_cell.angle_alpha   90.00
_cell.angle_beta   90.00
_cell.angle_gamma   90.00
#
_symmetry.space_group_name_H-M   'P 1'
#
loop_
_entity.id
_entity.type
_entity.pdbx_description
1 polymer ?
#
loop_
_entity_poly.entity_id
_entity_poly.type
_entity_poly.pdbx_seq_one_letter_code
_entity_poly.pdbx_strand_id
1 'polypeptide(L)'
;MPRPATARAQSETVGVILLLAVFVVSASAIGIAYVGGVDSDADEVVISADLSANGTDLRVDHLRGDALPNEALAVVVRANGNATRYPFAPPLGEFAPGDSRAFPDALAANESNEVALYHEPSGEQIALATLTPEPEPVTETGSIEGTVVGPGAASMRVASGASFGVRQVATPLVGATVAVDGAGRVAEATTGSRGAYRIDGLEPAEYEVSAAASGLALSATTVDVDPDETATTTVEVLDAAIDAVAYVDRDGDGDPDEQYTPVELAFLGSVDGHLVVYDDVEVTAAADRVTIRDGVTIRADGVSLESGGNLRVGGDLNARGATVTTAARDWIFASAGDIGLTVGGTADLREGRFDATGVGLSGGRDGRITVTAGSGVLTDGASFDPDLA
;
A
#
# COMPACT_ATOMS: atom_id res chain seq x y z
N MET A 1 115.96 69.99 -38.26
CA MET A 1 114.98 70.63 -37.35
C MET A 1 113.71 69.78 -37.34
N PRO A 2 113.33 69.15 -36.21
CA PRO A 2 112.10 68.38 -36.08
C PRO A 2 110.93 69.26 -35.62
N ARG A 3 109.72 69.06 -36.17
CA ARG A 3 108.48 69.66 -35.68
C ARG A 3 107.83 68.77 -34.61
N PRO A 4 107.25 69.33 -33.53
CA PRO A 4 106.55 68.56 -32.51
C PRO A 4 105.19 68.07 -33.03
N ALA A 5 104.87 66.81 -32.74
CA ALA A 5 103.54 66.26 -32.94
C ALA A 5 102.62 66.77 -31.82
N THR A 6 101.60 67.57 -32.17
CA THR A 6 100.52 67.93 -31.26
C THR A 6 99.63 66.71 -31.03
N ALA A 7 99.71 66.14 -29.83
CA ALA A 7 98.74 65.17 -29.34
C ALA A 7 97.36 65.85 -29.32
N ARG A 8 96.47 65.45 -30.23
CA ARG A 8 95.06 65.83 -30.16
C ARG A 8 94.43 65.05 -29.01
N ALA A 9 94.37 65.67 -27.84
CA ALA A 9 93.55 65.18 -26.73
C ALA A 9 92.08 65.24 -27.19
N GLN A 10 91.54 64.12 -27.64
CA GLN A 10 90.09 63.99 -27.81
C GLN A 10 89.46 64.01 -26.43
N SER A 11 88.51 64.95 -26.25
CA SER A 11 87.80 65.16 -25.00
C SER A 11 87.09 63.87 -24.59
N GLU A 12 87.52 63.31 -23.46
CA GLU A 12 86.94 62.13 -22.82
C GLU A 12 85.41 62.25 -22.68
N THR A 13 84.92 63.47 -22.44
CA THR A 13 83.50 63.80 -22.32
C THR A 13 82.73 63.57 -23.63
N VAL A 14 83.34 63.86 -24.79
CA VAL A 14 82.71 63.61 -26.10
C VAL A 14 82.64 62.11 -26.38
N GLY A 15 83.66 61.35 -25.97
CA GLY A 15 83.66 59.89 -26.05
C GLY A 15 82.54 59.28 -25.21
N VAL A 16 82.35 59.74 -23.97
CA VAL A 16 81.31 59.24 -23.07
C VAL A 16 79.90 59.57 -23.58
N ILE A 17 79.67 60.79 -24.09
CA ILE A 17 78.35 61.18 -24.62
C ILE A 17 77.97 60.33 -25.85
N LEU A 18 78.93 60.10 -26.76
CA LEU A 18 78.69 59.23 -27.93
C LEU A 18 78.41 57.80 -27.52
N LEU A 19 79.13 57.27 -26.53
CA LEU A 19 78.95 55.91 -26.04
C LEU A 19 77.59 55.75 -25.35
N LEU A 20 77.15 56.74 -24.58
CA LEU A 20 75.84 56.75 -23.94
C LEU A 20 74.70 56.86 -24.98
N ALA A 21 74.86 57.69 -26.00
CA ALA A 21 73.89 57.81 -27.10
C ALA A 21 73.75 56.49 -27.88
N VAL A 22 74.88 55.85 -28.21
CA VAL A 22 74.88 54.54 -28.88
C VAL A 22 74.25 53.48 -28.00
N PHE A 23 74.54 53.48 -26.69
CA PHE A 23 73.93 52.54 -25.76
C PHE A 23 72.42 52.72 -25.65
N VAL A 24 71.93 53.95 -25.56
CA VAL A 24 70.48 54.24 -25.52
C VAL A 24 69.79 53.82 -26.82
N VAL A 25 70.39 54.08 -27.98
CA VAL A 25 69.83 53.65 -29.27
C VAL A 25 69.85 52.12 -29.39
N SER A 26 70.92 51.47 -28.94
CA SER A 26 71.03 50.00 -28.96
C SER A 26 70.05 49.35 -28.00
N ALA A 27 69.94 49.86 -26.77
CA ALA A 27 68.99 49.40 -25.77
C ALA A 27 67.54 49.66 -26.18
N SER A 28 67.26 50.77 -26.89
CA SER A 28 65.93 51.04 -27.44
C SER A 28 65.59 50.10 -28.60
N ALA A 29 66.54 49.81 -29.49
CA ALA A 29 66.34 48.86 -30.58
C ALA A 29 66.14 47.42 -30.07
N ILE A 30 66.91 47.00 -29.06
CA ILE A 30 66.75 45.69 -28.41
C ILE A 30 65.46 45.65 -27.59
N GLY A 31 65.09 46.75 -26.92
CA GLY A 31 63.83 46.87 -26.20
C GLY A 31 62.60 46.72 -27.12
N ILE A 32 62.65 47.30 -28.33
CA ILE A 32 61.59 47.12 -29.33
C ILE A 32 61.57 45.68 -29.87
N ALA A 33 62.72 45.01 -30.01
CA ALA A 33 62.75 43.61 -30.46
C ALA A 33 62.26 42.62 -29.39
N TYR A 34 62.48 42.92 -28.10
CA TYR A 34 62.03 42.05 -27.00
C TYR A 34 60.58 42.30 -26.58
N VAL A 35 60.10 43.55 -26.72
CA VAL A 35 58.70 43.91 -26.46
C VAL A 35 57.83 43.78 -27.72
N GLY A 36 58.42 43.80 -28.92
CA GLY A 36 57.74 43.51 -30.19
C GLY A 36 57.86 42.06 -30.65
N GLY A 37 58.66 41.24 -29.96
CA GLY A 37 58.75 39.78 -30.15
C GLY A 37 57.77 38.98 -29.29
N VAL A 38 57.02 39.66 -28.41
CA VAL A 38 55.63 39.27 -28.16
C VAL A 38 54.83 39.83 -29.33
N ASP A 39 55.00 39.24 -30.51
CA ASP A 39 53.83 39.02 -31.33
C ASP A 39 52.88 38.28 -30.37
N SER A 40 51.86 39.00 -29.90
CA SER A 40 50.65 38.33 -29.50
C SER A 40 50.35 37.37 -30.64
N ASP A 41 50.46 36.06 -30.40
CA ASP A 41 49.72 35.07 -31.15
C ASP A 41 48.24 35.44 -30.97
N ALA A 42 47.81 36.48 -31.68
CA ALA A 42 46.49 37.08 -31.59
C ALA A 42 45.44 36.21 -32.28
N ASP A 43 45.85 35.00 -32.70
CA ASP A 43 45.04 33.96 -33.30
C ASP A 43 45.08 32.64 -32.49
N GLU A 44 45.77 32.57 -31.33
CA GLU A 44 45.64 31.41 -30.44
C GLU A 44 44.30 31.52 -29.70
N VAL A 45 43.41 30.57 -29.95
CA VAL A 45 42.06 30.59 -29.38
C VAL A 45 42.14 30.20 -27.91
N VAL A 46 42.18 31.19 -27.02
CA VAL A 46 42.24 30.94 -25.58
C VAL A 46 40.83 30.67 -25.06
N ILE A 47 40.42 29.40 -25.07
CA ILE A 47 39.15 28.94 -24.52
C ILE A 47 39.38 27.78 -23.55
N SER A 48 38.65 27.78 -22.43
CA SER A 48 38.58 26.68 -21.49
C SER A 48 37.13 26.22 -21.39
N ALA A 49 36.90 24.96 -21.75
CA ALA A 49 35.59 24.33 -21.65
C ALA A 49 35.67 23.10 -20.74
N ASP A 50 34.60 22.83 -20.02
CA ASP A 50 34.39 21.60 -19.28
C ASP A 50 33.47 20.66 -20.06
N LEU A 51 33.76 19.36 -19.99
CA LEU A 51 32.96 18.32 -20.63
C LEU A 51 32.48 17.37 -19.54
N SER A 52 31.17 17.28 -19.36
CA SER A 52 30.54 16.45 -18.33
C SER A 52 29.41 15.61 -18.90
N ALA A 53 29.11 14.49 -18.25
CA ALA A 53 28.01 13.60 -18.61
C ALA A 53 26.87 13.73 -17.59
N ASN A 54 25.63 13.68 -18.08
CA ASN A 54 24.44 13.51 -17.27
C ASN A 54 23.59 12.41 -17.92
N GLY A 55 23.68 11.18 -17.42
CA GLY A 55 23.22 10.01 -18.17
C GLY A 55 23.91 9.95 -19.55
N THR A 56 23.15 9.69 -20.61
CA THR A 56 23.65 9.66 -22.01
C THR A 56 23.84 11.05 -22.63
N ASP A 57 23.44 12.12 -21.93
CA ASP A 57 23.55 13.48 -22.43
C ASP A 57 24.95 14.03 -22.15
N LEU A 58 25.55 14.61 -23.19
CA LEU A 58 26.80 15.36 -23.05
C LEU A 58 26.48 16.82 -22.75
N ARG A 59 27.15 17.37 -21.75
CA ARG A 59 27.15 18.80 -21.45
C ARG A 59 28.53 19.42 -21.69
N VAL A 60 28.54 20.56 -22.34
CA VAL A 60 29.72 21.40 -22.57
C VAL A 60 29.49 22.75 -21.91
N ASP A 61 30.33 23.11 -20.95
CA ASP A 61 30.24 24.39 -20.24
C ASP A 61 31.45 25.26 -20.61
N HIS A 62 31.23 26.49 -21.06
CA HIS A 62 32.31 27.45 -21.33
C HIS A 62 32.73 28.08 -20.01
N LEU A 63 33.93 27.79 -19.54
CA LEU A 63 34.40 28.29 -18.25
C LEU A 63 34.94 29.71 -18.38
N ARG A 64 35.87 29.92 -19.33
CA ARG A 64 36.60 31.19 -19.53
C ARG A 64 37.19 31.25 -20.94
N GLY A 65 37.54 32.45 -21.38
CA GLY A 65 38.23 32.68 -22.64
C GLY A 65 37.41 33.49 -23.63
N ASP A 66 37.73 33.35 -24.90
CA ASP A 66 37.05 34.06 -25.98
C ASP A 66 35.69 33.43 -26.31
N ALA A 67 34.74 34.25 -26.75
CA ALA A 67 33.48 33.79 -27.32
C ALA A 67 33.72 33.32 -28.75
N LEU A 68 33.21 32.15 -29.10
CA LEU A 68 33.38 31.55 -30.42
C LEU A 68 32.03 31.36 -31.12
N PRO A 69 31.93 31.62 -32.43
CA PRO A 69 30.68 31.41 -33.14
C PRO A 69 30.31 29.91 -33.13
N ASN A 70 29.03 29.62 -32.86
CA ASN A 70 28.51 28.25 -32.79
C ASN A 70 28.74 27.45 -34.09
N GLU A 71 28.83 28.11 -35.24
CA GLU A 71 29.14 27.44 -36.51
C GLU A 71 30.62 27.00 -36.63
N ALA A 72 31.51 27.57 -35.83
CA ALA A 72 32.93 27.23 -35.78
C ALA A 72 33.24 26.14 -34.74
N LEU A 73 32.24 25.64 -34.00
CA LEU A 73 32.43 24.64 -32.96
C LEU A 73 31.73 23.32 -33.32
N ALA A 74 32.42 22.22 -33.05
CA ALA A 74 31.80 20.92 -33.01
C ALA A 74 32.40 20.05 -31.91
N VAL A 75 31.58 19.18 -31.35
CA VAL A 75 32.06 18.09 -30.51
C VAL A 75 32.16 16.82 -31.36
N VAL A 76 33.22 16.06 -31.14
CA VAL A 76 33.35 14.70 -31.64
C VAL A 76 33.31 13.75 -30.46
N VAL A 77 32.36 12.81 -30.48
CA VAL A 77 32.28 11.70 -29.52
C VAL A 77 32.75 10.43 -30.22
N ARG A 78 33.68 9.71 -29.60
CA ARG A 78 34.13 8.40 -30.07
C ARG A 78 33.79 7.33 -29.03
N ALA A 79 33.07 6.31 -29.48
CA ALA A 79 32.68 5.15 -28.69
C ALA A 79 32.61 3.92 -29.61
N ASN A 80 33.02 2.75 -29.12
CA ASN A 80 32.98 1.48 -29.88
C ASN A 80 33.65 1.52 -31.27
N GLY A 81 34.69 2.33 -31.42
CA GLY A 81 35.37 2.53 -32.71
C GLY A 81 34.55 3.31 -33.74
N ASN A 82 33.37 3.81 -33.37
CA ASN A 82 32.60 4.77 -34.15
C ASN A 82 32.90 6.20 -33.68
N ALA A 83 32.83 7.15 -34.59
CA ALA A 83 33.03 8.57 -34.30
C ALA A 83 31.84 9.37 -34.82
N THR A 84 31.15 10.07 -33.92
CA THR A 84 29.99 10.92 -34.25
C THR A 84 30.35 12.37 -34.00
N ARG A 85 30.00 13.26 -34.94
CA ARG A 85 30.22 14.70 -34.83
C ARG A 85 28.91 15.43 -34.56
N TYR A 86 28.92 16.31 -33.57
CA TYR A 86 27.79 17.12 -33.13
C TYR A 86 28.11 18.62 -33.34
N PRO A 87 27.48 19.28 -34.31
CA PRO A 87 27.70 20.71 -34.55
C PRO A 87 27.04 21.57 -33.46
N PHE A 88 27.66 22.70 -33.13
CA PHE A 88 27.03 23.72 -32.25
C PHE A 88 25.99 24.58 -33.01
N ALA A 89 25.93 24.56 -34.33
CA ALA A 89 24.83 25.22 -35.04
C ALA A 89 23.73 24.21 -35.39
N PRO A 90 22.43 24.53 -35.22
CA PRO A 90 21.82 25.69 -34.53
C PRO A 90 21.76 25.53 -32.99
N PRO A 91 21.54 26.60 -32.18
CA PRO A 91 21.21 27.97 -32.58
C PRO A 91 22.40 28.75 -33.17
N LEU A 92 22.08 29.72 -34.02
CA LEU A 92 23.05 30.72 -34.48
C LEU A 92 23.43 31.64 -33.31
N GLY A 93 24.67 32.15 -33.31
CA GLY A 93 25.21 32.98 -32.23
C GLY A 93 26.61 32.53 -31.85
N GLU A 94 27.04 32.95 -30.66
CA GLU A 94 28.34 32.62 -30.08
C GLU A 94 28.15 31.78 -28.81
N PHE A 95 29.17 30.98 -28.48
CA PHE A 95 29.33 30.27 -27.23
C PHE A 95 30.35 31.04 -26.39
N ALA A 96 29.87 31.74 -25.37
CA ALA A 96 30.64 32.66 -24.54
C ALA A 96 30.85 32.13 -23.11
N PRO A 97 31.80 32.69 -22.33
CA PRO A 97 32.01 32.29 -20.93
C PRO A 97 30.74 32.33 -20.09
N GLY A 98 30.46 31.22 -19.40
CA GLY A 98 29.24 31.01 -18.62
C GLY A 98 28.11 30.32 -19.39
N ASP A 99 28.21 30.21 -20.71
CA ASP A 99 27.25 29.46 -21.50
C ASP A 99 27.42 27.96 -21.31
N SER A 100 26.31 27.25 -21.51
CA SER A 100 26.29 25.80 -21.48
C SER A 100 25.48 25.25 -22.64
N ARG A 101 25.92 24.10 -23.12
CA ARG A 101 25.30 23.39 -24.21
C ARG A 101 25.14 21.91 -23.91
N ALA A 102 23.93 21.41 -24.09
CA ALA A 102 23.62 19.99 -23.99
C ALA A 102 23.48 19.37 -25.39
N PHE A 103 23.99 18.16 -25.53
CA PHE A 103 23.80 17.27 -26.67
C PHE A 103 23.12 16.01 -26.17
N PRO A 104 21.79 15.87 -26.37
CA PRO A 104 21.05 14.74 -25.85
C PRO A 104 21.47 13.45 -26.57
N ASP A 105 21.55 12.35 -25.82
CA ASP A 105 21.92 11.01 -26.31
C ASP A 105 23.22 11.01 -27.15
N ALA A 106 24.18 11.86 -26.77
CA ALA A 106 25.44 11.98 -27.48
C ALA A 106 26.46 10.91 -27.07
N LEU A 107 26.29 10.34 -25.88
CA LEU A 107 27.22 9.37 -25.29
C LEU A 107 26.63 7.95 -25.34
N ALA A 108 27.50 6.95 -25.53
CA ALA A 108 27.15 5.55 -25.35
C ALA A 108 27.11 5.21 -23.85
N ALA A 109 25.99 4.65 -23.38
CA ALA A 109 25.83 4.19 -22.00
C ALA A 109 26.76 3.00 -21.69
N ASN A 110 27.17 2.86 -20.42
CA ASN A 110 27.98 1.73 -19.92
C ASN A 110 29.36 1.56 -20.58
N GLU A 111 29.85 2.59 -21.27
CA GLU A 111 31.08 2.49 -22.05
C GLU A 111 31.92 3.77 -21.94
N SER A 112 33.20 3.64 -22.24
CA SER A 112 34.13 4.77 -22.27
C SER A 112 33.94 5.56 -23.56
N ASN A 113 33.57 6.84 -23.42
CA ASN A 113 33.40 7.80 -24.51
C ASN A 113 34.58 8.76 -24.50
N GLU A 114 35.34 8.83 -25.58
CA GLU A 114 36.33 9.89 -25.80
C GLU A 114 35.63 11.08 -26.44
N VAL A 115 35.55 12.20 -25.72
CA VAL A 115 34.84 13.40 -26.15
C VAL A 115 35.84 14.53 -26.35
N ALA A 116 35.85 15.11 -27.55
CA ALA A 116 36.72 16.22 -27.89
C ALA A 116 35.92 17.40 -28.47
N LEU A 117 36.16 18.60 -27.95
CA LEU A 117 35.66 19.86 -28.51
C LEU A 117 36.69 20.42 -29.49
N TYR A 118 36.26 20.76 -30.70
CA TYR A 118 37.10 21.32 -31.75
C TYR A 118 36.63 22.69 -32.21
N HIS A 119 37.59 23.55 -32.52
CA HIS A 119 37.38 24.72 -33.35
C HIS A 119 37.58 24.33 -34.82
N GLU A 120 36.48 24.23 -35.57
CA GLU A 120 36.44 23.72 -36.94
C GLU A 120 37.37 24.46 -37.91
N PRO A 121 37.45 25.81 -37.92
CA PRO A 121 38.29 26.53 -38.87
C PRO A 121 39.78 26.28 -38.68
N SER A 122 40.26 26.19 -37.43
CA SER A 122 41.69 25.96 -37.13
C SER A 122 42.03 24.47 -36.98
N GLY A 123 41.03 23.61 -36.72
CA GLY A 123 41.23 22.21 -36.37
C GLY A 123 41.76 21.99 -34.95
N GLU A 124 41.81 23.04 -34.15
CA GLU A 124 42.35 23.01 -32.78
C GLU A 124 41.44 22.23 -31.84
N GLN A 125 42.02 21.35 -31.02
CA GLN A 125 41.32 20.65 -29.95
C GLN A 125 41.31 21.53 -28.70
N ILE A 126 40.13 22.04 -28.35
CA ILE A 126 39.91 22.92 -27.22
C ILE A 126 39.90 22.13 -25.90
N ALA A 127 39.20 21.00 -25.88
CA ALA A 127 39.04 20.18 -24.69
C ALA A 127 38.96 18.70 -25.07
N LEU A 128 39.41 17.84 -24.17
CA LEU A 128 39.34 16.39 -24.28
C LEU A 128 38.96 15.80 -22.92
N ALA A 129 37.98 14.90 -22.92
CA ALA A 129 37.57 14.16 -21.74
C ALA A 129 37.28 12.70 -22.10
N THR A 130 37.41 11.83 -21.10
CA THR A 130 36.92 10.45 -21.17
C THR A 130 35.76 10.33 -20.20
N LEU A 131 34.56 10.13 -20.73
CA LEU A 131 33.32 10.06 -19.95
C LEU A 131 32.78 8.63 -19.99
N THR A 132 32.49 8.07 -18.83
CA THR A 132 31.81 6.77 -18.70
C THR A 132 30.48 7.03 -18.03
N PRO A 133 29.43 7.39 -18.79
CA PRO A 133 28.13 7.62 -18.20
C PRO A 133 27.63 6.32 -17.57
N GLU A 134 27.40 6.37 -16.26
CA GLU A 134 26.61 5.34 -15.60
C GLU A 134 25.22 5.35 -16.24
N PRO A 135 24.62 4.17 -16.47
CA PRO A 135 23.26 4.12 -16.98
C PRO A 135 22.39 4.86 -15.96
N GLU A 136 21.50 5.72 -16.45
CA GLU A 136 20.34 6.12 -15.65
C GLU A 136 19.77 4.82 -15.07
N PRO A 137 19.56 4.72 -13.75
CA PRO A 137 18.94 3.53 -13.19
C PRO A 137 17.60 3.41 -13.89
N VAL A 138 17.48 2.43 -14.79
CA VAL A 138 16.18 1.98 -15.21
C VAL A 138 15.52 1.58 -13.90
N THR A 139 14.47 2.30 -13.51
CA THR A 139 13.61 1.81 -12.43
C THR A 139 13.04 0.53 -12.98
N GLU A 140 13.71 -0.59 -12.69
CA GLU A 140 13.28 -1.92 -13.10
C GLU A 140 11.92 -2.13 -12.45
N THR A 141 10.87 -2.00 -13.26
CA THR A 141 9.51 -2.12 -12.77
C THR A 141 9.10 -3.58 -12.78
N GLY A 142 8.51 -4.06 -11.69
CA GLY A 142 7.88 -5.37 -11.63
C GLY A 142 6.43 -5.35 -12.13
N SER A 143 5.78 -6.49 -11.99
CA SER A 143 4.35 -6.66 -12.26
C SER A 143 3.69 -7.55 -11.21
N ILE A 144 2.38 -7.39 -11.03
CA ILE A 144 1.56 -8.31 -10.23
C ILE A 144 0.57 -8.98 -11.18
N GLU A 145 0.49 -10.30 -11.11
CA GLU A 145 -0.55 -11.07 -11.80
C GLU A 145 -1.23 -12.06 -10.87
N GLY A 146 -2.40 -12.54 -11.27
CA GLY A 146 -3.09 -13.54 -10.48
C GLY A 146 -4.51 -13.78 -10.91
N THR A 147 -5.28 -14.37 -10.01
CA THR A 147 -6.69 -14.64 -10.22
C THR A 147 -7.52 -14.16 -9.05
N VAL A 148 -8.70 -13.62 -9.33
CA VAL A 148 -9.73 -13.39 -8.30
C VAL A 148 -10.72 -14.55 -8.34
N VAL A 149 -10.96 -15.14 -7.19
CA VAL A 149 -11.93 -16.22 -6.99
C VAL A 149 -12.97 -15.80 -5.97
N GLY A 150 -14.19 -16.31 -6.11
CA GLY A 150 -15.24 -16.11 -5.12
C GLY A 150 -16.05 -17.38 -4.88
N PRO A 151 -17.11 -17.32 -4.05
CA PRO A 151 -17.93 -18.48 -3.76
C PRO A 151 -18.53 -19.04 -5.05
N GLY A 152 -18.26 -20.32 -5.32
CA GLY A 152 -18.90 -21.01 -6.44
C GLY A 152 -20.29 -21.51 -6.09
N ALA A 153 -21.09 -21.77 -7.13
CA ALA A 153 -22.40 -22.37 -6.97
C ALA A 153 -22.31 -23.67 -6.13
N ALA A 154 -22.99 -23.68 -4.98
CA ALA A 154 -23.05 -24.85 -4.11
C ALA A 154 -23.61 -26.05 -4.88
N SER A 155 -22.75 -27.03 -5.18
CA SER A 155 -23.17 -28.26 -5.84
C SER A 155 -23.72 -29.24 -4.79
N MET A 156 -25.04 -29.22 -4.59
CA MET A 156 -25.71 -30.13 -3.66
C MET A 156 -25.72 -31.56 -4.23
N ARG A 157 -24.84 -32.46 -3.75
CA ARG A 157 -24.94 -33.90 -4.02
C ARG A 157 -25.57 -34.60 -2.82
N VAL A 158 -26.86 -34.93 -2.94
CA VAL A 158 -27.54 -35.83 -2.00
C VAL A 158 -27.23 -37.27 -2.41
N ALA A 159 -26.28 -37.91 -1.73
CA ALA A 159 -26.18 -39.36 -1.72
C ALA A 159 -27.00 -39.88 -0.53
N SER A 160 -27.96 -40.77 -0.79
CA SER A 160 -28.77 -41.44 0.23
C SER A 160 -27.85 -42.05 1.30
N GLY A 161 -27.82 -41.43 2.49
CA GLY A 161 -27.22 -42.00 3.70
C GLY A 161 -25.81 -41.52 4.13
N ALA A 162 -25.23 -40.45 3.58
CA ALA A 162 -23.93 -39.93 4.04
C ALA A 162 -24.00 -38.46 4.52
N SER A 163 -23.19 -38.13 5.52
CA SER A 163 -23.09 -36.80 6.17
C SER A 163 -23.04 -35.65 5.18
N PHE A 164 -23.82 -34.60 5.48
CA PHE A 164 -23.83 -33.33 4.76
C PHE A 164 -22.47 -32.65 4.91
N GLY A 165 -21.69 -32.58 3.83
CA GLY A 165 -20.49 -31.77 3.75
C GLY A 165 -20.67 -30.76 2.63
N VAL A 166 -20.85 -29.48 2.96
CA VAL A 166 -20.82 -28.39 1.99
C VAL A 166 -19.35 -28.15 1.63
N ARG A 167 -18.94 -28.55 0.43
CA ARG A 167 -17.62 -28.19 -0.11
C ARG A 167 -17.81 -26.95 -0.97
N GLN A 168 -17.50 -25.77 -0.42
CA GLN A 168 -17.41 -24.55 -1.23
C GLN A 168 -16.29 -24.75 -2.27
N VAL A 169 -16.61 -24.51 -3.54
CA VAL A 169 -15.63 -24.55 -4.63
C VAL A 169 -15.42 -23.13 -5.08
N ALA A 170 -14.24 -22.56 -4.83
CA ALA A 170 -13.92 -21.21 -5.30
C ALA A 170 -14.02 -21.16 -6.83
N THR A 171 -14.79 -20.20 -7.36
CA THR A 171 -15.03 -20.00 -8.79
C THR A 171 -14.33 -18.73 -9.26
N PRO A 172 -13.59 -18.76 -10.37
CA PRO A 172 -12.95 -17.56 -10.89
C PRO A 172 -13.96 -16.49 -11.31
N LEU A 173 -13.73 -15.25 -10.88
CA LEU A 173 -14.66 -14.13 -11.11
C LEU A 173 -14.20 -13.28 -12.27
N VAL A 174 -15.04 -13.17 -13.30
CA VAL A 174 -14.82 -12.28 -14.44
C VAL A 174 -15.49 -10.93 -14.16
N GLY A 175 -14.79 -9.83 -14.40
CA GLY A 175 -15.33 -8.48 -14.23
C GLY A 175 -15.20 -7.89 -12.80
N ALA A 176 -14.51 -8.58 -11.89
CA ALA A 176 -14.06 -8.00 -10.62
C ALA A 176 -12.99 -6.92 -10.86
N THR A 177 -13.04 -5.83 -10.11
CA THR A 177 -12.03 -4.78 -10.09
C THR A 177 -10.95 -5.14 -9.07
N VAL A 178 -9.69 -5.11 -9.50
CA VAL A 178 -8.51 -5.29 -8.65
C VAL A 178 -7.80 -3.94 -8.57
N ALA A 179 -7.51 -3.46 -7.37
CA ALA A 179 -6.74 -2.26 -7.13
C ALA A 179 -5.47 -2.61 -6.34
N VAL A 180 -4.33 -2.06 -6.75
CA VAL A 180 -3.06 -2.16 -6.04
C VAL A 180 -2.65 -0.79 -5.54
N ASP A 181 -2.38 -0.69 -4.25
CA ASP A 181 -1.94 0.54 -3.57
C ASP A 181 -0.58 0.29 -2.91
N GLY A 182 0.41 1.13 -3.26
CA GLY A 182 1.79 1.00 -2.80
C GLY A 182 2.69 1.99 -3.51
N ALA A 183 3.87 2.29 -2.95
CA ALA A 183 4.84 3.24 -3.50
C ALA A 183 4.29 4.65 -3.86
N GLY A 184 3.17 5.06 -3.26
CA GLY A 184 2.53 6.36 -3.56
C GLY A 184 1.71 6.38 -4.86
N ARG A 185 1.41 5.21 -5.45
CA ARG A 185 0.55 5.06 -6.63
C ARG A 185 -0.58 4.07 -6.36
N VAL A 186 -1.71 4.31 -7.02
CA VAL A 186 -2.82 3.36 -7.12
C VAL A 186 -3.00 2.96 -8.57
N ALA A 187 -3.05 1.67 -8.85
CA ALA A 187 -3.33 1.13 -10.18
C ALA A 187 -4.48 0.13 -10.12
N GLU A 188 -5.29 0.08 -11.18
CA GLU A 188 -6.46 -0.79 -11.24
C GLU A 188 -6.43 -1.69 -12.49
N ALA A 189 -6.96 -2.89 -12.35
CA ALA A 189 -7.23 -3.81 -13.46
C ALA A 189 -8.60 -4.46 -13.28
N THR A 190 -9.23 -4.83 -14.39
CA THR A 190 -10.45 -5.66 -14.37
C THR A 190 -10.09 -7.08 -14.73
N THR A 191 -10.60 -8.04 -13.96
CA THR A 191 -10.38 -9.47 -14.19
C THR A 191 -11.02 -9.94 -15.50
N GLY A 192 -10.22 -10.61 -16.33
CA GLY A 192 -10.62 -11.19 -17.60
C GLY A 192 -11.13 -12.62 -17.49
N SER A 193 -10.98 -13.39 -18.57
CA SER A 193 -11.37 -14.82 -18.57
C SER A 193 -10.63 -15.59 -17.48
N ARG A 194 -11.33 -16.52 -16.81
CA ARG A 194 -10.79 -17.28 -15.65
C ARG A 194 -10.40 -16.40 -14.46
N GLY A 195 -10.98 -15.20 -14.35
CA GLY A 195 -10.71 -14.26 -13.27
C GLY A 195 -9.28 -13.73 -13.22
N ALA A 196 -8.54 -13.84 -14.31
CA ALA A 196 -7.15 -13.42 -14.37
C ALA A 196 -7.02 -11.88 -14.43
N TYR A 197 -6.05 -11.32 -13.71
CA TYR A 197 -5.66 -9.92 -13.79
C TYR A 197 -4.13 -9.80 -13.90
N ARG A 198 -3.67 -8.67 -14.45
CA ARG A 198 -2.26 -8.31 -14.51
C ARG A 198 -2.11 -6.79 -14.46
N ILE A 199 -1.19 -6.30 -13.64
CA ILE A 199 -0.84 -4.89 -13.50
C ILE A 199 0.67 -4.78 -13.66
N ASP A 200 1.09 -4.05 -14.69
CA ASP A 200 2.49 -3.89 -15.08
C ASP A 200 3.08 -2.55 -14.59
N GLY A 201 4.41 -2.45 -14.66
CA GLY A 201 5.11 -1.19 -14.48
C GLY A 201 5.17 -0.73 -13.02
N LEU A 202 5.07 -1.64 -12.04
CA LEU A 202 5.09 -1.34 -10.60
C LEU A 202 6.51 -1.08 -10.12
N GLU A 203 6.72 0.01 -9.37
CA GLU A 203 8.01 0.25 -8.73
C GLU A 203 8.25 -0.80 -7.63
N PRO A 204 9.49 -1.27 -7.40
CA PRO A 204 9.76 -2.27 -6.37
C PRO A 204 9.35 -1.78 -4.97
N ALA A 205 8.38 -2.45 -4.36
CA ALA A 205 7.80 -2.12 -3.05
C ALA A 205 6.84 -3.23 -2.59
N GLU A 206 6.36 -3.12 -1.35
CA GLU A 206 5.17 -3.85 -0.88
C GLU A 206 3.90 -3.12 -1.36
N TYR A 207 2.95 -3.87 -1.91
CA TYR A 207 1.65 -3.39 -2.37
C TYR A 207 0.51 -4.10 -1.64
N GLU A 208 -0.54 -3.37 -1.30
CA GLU A 208 -1.83 -3.93 -0.92
C GLU A 208 -2.67 -4.17 -2.17
N VAL A 209 -3.01 -5.42 -2.44
CA VAL A 209 -3.87 -5.87 -3.54
C VAL A 209 -5.28 -6.10 -3.01
N SER A 210 -6.22 -5.27 -3.42
CA SER A 210 -7.63 -5.41 -3.07
C SER A 210 -8.46 -5.83 -4.29
N ALA A 211 -9.47 -6.66 -4.07
CA ALA A 211 -10.41 -7.07 -5.11
C ALA A 211 -11.86 -6.82 -4.67
N ALA A 212 -12.64 -6.24 -5.59
CA ALA A 212 -14.06 -5.95 -5.42
C ALA A 212 -14.85 -6.52 -6.59
N ALA A 213 -15.99 -7.15 -6.31
CA ALA A 213 -16.95 -7.56 -7.31
C ALA A 213 -18.37 -7.20 -6.86
N SER A 214 -19.26 -6.93 -7.81
CA SER A 214 -20.64 -6.55 -7.48
C SER A 214 -21.34 -7.66 -6.69
N GLY A 215 -21.86 -7.32 -5.51
CA GLY A 215 -22.53 -8.28 -4.62
C GLY A 215 -21.58 -9.15 -3.79
N LEU A 216 -20.27 -8.90 -3.82
CA LEU A 216 -19.25 -9.59 -3.02
C LEU A 216 -18.52 -8.61 -2.09
N ALA A 217 -18.04 -9.11 -0.95
CA ALA A 217 -17.28 -8.33 0.02
C ALA A 217 -15.89 -7.99 -0.53
N LEU A 218 -15.38 -6.80 -0.18
CA LEU A 218 -14.02 -6.38 -0.50
C LEU A 218 -13.03 -7.30 0.26
N SER A 219 -11.99 -7.77 -0.44
CA SER A 219 -10.91 -8.57 0.15
C SER A 219 -9.57 -7.96 -0.24
N ALA A 220 -8.60 -8.01 0.67
CA ALA A 220 -7.27 -7.43 0.46
C ALA A 220 -6.16 -8.35 0.98
N THR A 221 -5.00 -8.33 0.31
CA THR A 221 -3.78 -9.04 0.70
C THR A 221 -2.55 -8.21 0.35
N THR A 222 -1.45 -8.38 1.06
CA THR A 222 -0.18 -7.74 0.69
C THR A 222 0.66 -8.63 -0.22
N VAL A 223 1.49 -8.01 -1.06
CA VAL A 223 2.47 -8.69 -1.93
C VAL A 223 3.70 -7.82 -2.13
N ASP A 224 4.89 -8.43 -2.08
CA ASP A 224 6.15 -7.78 -2.42
C ASP A 224 6.41 -7.86 -3.93
N VAL A 225 6.81 -6.74 -4.53
CA VAL A 225 7.21 -6.64 -5.94
C VAL A 225 8.70 -6.32 -6.00
N ASP A 226 9.46 -7.22 -6.62
CA ASP A 226 10.87 -7.07 -6.91
C ASP A 226 11.10 -6.54 -8.35
N PRO A 227 12.26 -5.91 -8.61
CA PRO A 227 12.60 -5.37 -9.94
C PRO A 227 12.62 -6.47 -11.01
N ASP A 228 12.01 -6.19 -12.17
CA ASP A 228 11.86 -7.12 -13.31
C ASP A 228 11.19 -8.48 -13.00
N GLU A 229 10.55 -8.60 -11.82
CA GLU A 229 9.84 -9.80 -11.43
C GLU A 229 8.32 -9.68 -11.58
N THR A 230 7.67 -10.83 -11.68
CA THR A 230 6.21 -10.94 -11.69
C THR A 230 5.75 -11.63 -10.42
N ALA A 231 5.20 -10.85 -9.49
CA ALA A 231 4.60 -11.37 -8.28
C ALA A 231 3.24 -12.01 -8.59
N THR A 232 2.98 -13.21 -8.09
CA THR A 232 1.72 -13.92 -8.31
C THR A 232 0.90 -13.97 -7.02
N THR A 233 -0.33 -13.46 -7.03
CA THR A 233 -1.21 -13.56 -5.86
C THR A 233 -2.68 -13.81 -6.23
N THR A 234 -3.33 -14.70 -5.46
CA THR A 234 -4.76 -15.02 -5.62
C THR A 234 -5.54 -14.30 -4.54
N VAL A 235 -6.58 -13.57 -4.93
CA VAL A 235 -7.49 -12.89 -4.00
C VAL A 235 -8.80 -13.65 -3.96
N GLU A 236 -9.19 -14.12 -2.78
CA GLU A 236 -10.48 -14.73 -2.53
C GLU A 236 -11.44 -13.66 -1.98
N VAL A 237 -12.52 -13.40 -2.70
CA VAL A 237 -13.61 -12.50 -2.28
C VAL A 237 -14.80 -13.33 -1.82
N LEU A 238 -15.44 -12.92 -0.74
CA LEU A 238 -16.55 -13.65 -0.13
C LEU A 238 -17.89 -13.04 -0.56
N ASP A 239 -18.99 -13.79 -0.43
CA ASP A 239 -20.33 -13.24 -0.70
C ASP A 239 -20.60 -12.02 0.19
N ALA A 240 -21.06 -10.90 -0.40
CA ALA A 240 -21.64 -9.80 0.38
C ALA A 240 -23.09 -10.09 0.76
N ALA A 241 -23.65 -11.22 0.29
CA ALA A 241 -24.89 -11.78 0.78
C ALA A 241 -24.70 -12.26 2.22
N ILE A 242 -24.84 -11.30 3.13
CA ILE A 242 -25.36 -11.40 4.49
C ILE A 242 -25.90 -12.80 4.80
N ASP A 243 -25.07 -13.63 5.41
CA ASP A 243 -25.51 -14.74 6.27
C ASP A 243 -26.04 -14.06 7.54
N ALA A 244 -27.19 -13.39 7.41
CA ALA A 244 -27.83 -12.84 8.57
C ALA A 244 -28.07 -14.03 9.50
N VAL A 245 -27.62 -13.92 10.74
CA VAL A 245 -27.81 -14.94 11.78
C VAL A 245 -28.86 -14.48 12.78
N ALA A 246 -29.22 -13.19 12.71
CA ALA A 246 -30.29 -12.61 13.46
C ALA A 246 -31.05 -11.53 12.67
N TYR A 247 -32.28 -11.25 13.08
CA TYR A 247 -33.04 -10.09 12.62
C TYR A 247 -33.88 -9.51 13.76
N VAL A 248 -34.26 -8.24 13.64
CA VAL A 248 -35.22 -7.57 14.53
C VAL A 248 -36.54 -7.37 13.80
N ASP A 249 -37.63 -7.70 14.49
CA ASP A 249 -39.02 -7.45 14.12
C ASP A 249 -39.65 -6.57 15.21
N ARG A 250 -39.92 -5.30 14.89
CA ARG A 250 -40.39 -4.30 15.84
C ARG A 250 -41.90 -4.24 15.91
N ASP A 251 -42.60 -4.61 14.84
CA ASP A 251 -44.06 -4.52 14.76
C ASP A 251 -44.77 -5.86 14.97
N GLY A 252 -44.00 -6.96 15.03
CA GLY A 252 -44.46 -8.30 15.34
C GLY A 252 -45.20 -8.97 14.20
N ASP A 253 -45.02 -8.51 12.95
CA ASP A 253 -45.70 -9.05 11.79
C ASP A 253 -45.03 -10.31 11.20
N GLY A 254 -43.80 -10.60 11.65
CA GLY A 254 -43.00 -11.74 11.24
C GLY A 254 -42.03 -11.45 10.08
N ASP A 255 -42.05 -10.25 9.51
CA ASP A 255 -41.09 -9.78 8.52
C ASP A 255 -39.91 -9.07 9.21
N PRO A 256 -38.67 -9.24 8.70
CA PRO A 256 -37.51 -8.61 9.32
C PRO A 256 -37.44 -7.11 8.97
N ASP A 257 -37.47 -6.25 9.98
CA ASP A 257 -37.17 -4.82 9.82
C ASP A 257 -35.67 -4.57 9.58
N GLU A 258 -34.83 -5.35 10.26
CA GLU A 258 -33.38 -5.19 10.25
C GLU A 258 -32.69 -6.55 10.42
N GLN A 259 -31.61 -6.79 9.68
CA GLN A 259 -30.89 -8.07 9.64
C GLN A 259 -29.44 -7.88 10.07
N TYR A 260 -28.89 -8.85 10.81
CA TYR A 260 -27.56 -8.78 11.41
C TYR A 260 -26.71 -10.00 11.08
N THR A 261 -25.47 -9.77 10.66
CA THR A 261 -24.42 -10.77 10.51
C THR A 261 -23.86 -11.23 11.87
N PRO A 262 -23.07 -12.33 11.94
CA PRO A 262 -22.42 -12.75 13.18
C PRO A 262 -21.52 -11.67 13.80
N VAL A 263 -20.84 -10.90 12.96
CA VAL A 263 -19.95 -9.83 13.40
C VAL A 263 -20.77 -8.69 13.99
N GLU A 264 -21.84 -8.26 13.31
CA GLU A 264 -22.70 -7.17 13.81
C GLU A 264 -23.44 -7.55 15.10
N LEU A 265 -23.87 -8.82 15.22
CA LEU A 265 -24.55 -9.32 16.41
C LEU A 265 -23.65 -9.28 17.66
N ALA A 266 -22.35 -9.53 17.50
CA ALA A 266 -21.38 -9.50 18.61
C ALA A 266 -21.17 -8.09 19.21
N PHE A 267 -21.51 -7.04 18.44
CA PHE A 267 -21.44 -5.65 18.87
C PHE A 267 -22.82 -5.01 19.02
N LEU A 268 -23.89 -5.80 18.93
CA LEU A 268 -25.25 -5.30 19.02
C LEU A 268 -25.55 -4.87 20.47
N GLY A 269 -25.89 -3.60 20.64
CA GLY A 269 -26.29 -3.03 21.92
C GLY A 269 -27.72 -3.41 22.30
N SER A 270 -28.42 -2.50 22.98
CA SER A 270 -29.85 -2.67 23.24
C SER A 270 -30.67 -2.46 21.97
N VAL A 271 -31.61 -3.36 21.70
CA VAL A 271 -32.57 -3.22 20.60
C VAL A 271 -33.99 -3.18 21.14
N ASP A 272 -34.78 -2.21 20.67
CA ASP A 272 -36.22 -2.17 20.90
C ASP A 272 -36.91 -3.10 19.89
N GLY A 273 -37.71 -4.05 20.37
CA GLY A 273 -38.41 -5.04 19.53
C GLY A 273 -37.97 -6.50 19.73
N HIS A 274 -38.38 -7.36 18.80
CA HIS A 274 -38.20 -8.81 18.86
C HIS A 274 -36.97 -9.24 18.07
N LEU A 275 -35.91 -9.65 18.76
CA LEU A 275 -34.70 -10.25 18.16
C LEU A 275 -34.92 -11.74 17.90
N VAL A 276 -34.72 -12.18 16.65
CA VAL A 276 -34.82 -13.58 16.22
C VAL A 276 -33.47 -14.04 15.73
N VAL A 277 -32.89 -15.05 16.39
CA VAL A 277 -31.60 -15.67 16.05
C VAL A 277 -31.84 -17.07 15.50
N TYR A 278 -31.20 -17.39 14.39
CA TYR A 278 -31.48 -18.64 13.66
C TYR A 278 -30.24 -19.44 13.26
N ASP A 279 -29.04 -19.04 13.72
CA ASP A 279 -27.80 -19.80 13.58
C ASP A 279 -26.99 -19.83 14.89
N ASP A 280 -26.00 -20.73 14.99
CA ASP A 280 -25.20 -21.02 16.18
C ASP A 280 -24.19 -19.89 16.47
N VAL A 281 -24.67 -18.79 17.06
CA VAL A 281 -23.89 -17.58 17.32
C VAL A 281 -24.00 -17.15 18.78
N GLU A 282 -22.90 -16.63 19.34
CA GLU A 282 -22.86 -16.07 20.67
C GLU A 282 -23.67 -14.75 20.72
N VAL A 283 -24.69 -14.69 21.58
CA VAL A 283 -25.58 -13.53 21.71
C VAL A 283 -25.23 -12.76 22.98
N THR A 284 -24.80 -11.50 22.82
CA THR A 284 -24.49 -10.58 23.94
C THR A 284 -25.49 -9.40 24.03
N ALA A 285 -26.50 -9.36 23.16
CA ALA A 285 -27.45 -8.27 23.04
C ALA A 285 -28.59 -8.31 24.09
N ALA A 286 -29.10 -7.13 24.45
CA ALA A 286 -30.29 -6.97 25.28
C ALA A 286 -31.50 -6.57 24.41
N ALA A 287 -32.58 -7.35 24.43
CA ALA A 287 -33.79 -7.12 23.64
C ALA A 287 -35.07 -7.35 24.48
N ASP A 288 -36.19 -6.75 24.06
CA ASP A 288 -37.50 -6.97 24.72
C ASP A 288 -37.94 -8.44 24.64
N ARG A 289 -37.59 -9.12 23.54
CA ARG A 289 -37.86 -10.54 23.31
C ARG A 289 -36.76 -11.15 22.46
N VAL A 290 -36.26 -12.32 22.87
CA VAL A 290 -35.30 -13.13 22.10
C VAL A 290 -35.96 -14.46 21.70
N THR A 291 -35.88 -14.83 20.43
CA THR A 291 -36.31 -16.15 19.93
C THR A 291 -35.16 -16.84 19.23
N ILE A 292 -34.94 -18.10 19.59
CA ILE A 292 -33.88 -18.94 19.04
C ILE A 292 -34.57 -20.05 18.25
N ARG A 293 -34.25 -20.17 16.95
CA ARG A 293 -34.83 -21.17 16.04
C ARG A 293 -34.05 -22.50 16.08
N ASP A 294 -34.60 -23.52 15.41
CA ASP A 294 -34.09 -24.89 15.42
C ASP A 294 -32.61 -24.97 14.99
N GLY A 295 -31.78 -25.70 15.76
CA GLY A 295 -30.38 -25.97 15.43
C GLY A 295 -29.34 -25.22 16.28
N VAL A 296 -29.76 -24.23 17.08
CA VAL A 296 -28.85 -23.42 17.91
C VAL A 296 -28.59 -24.09 19.27
N THR A 297 -27.32 -24.19 19.68
CA THR A 297 -26.93 -24.76 20.97
C THR A 297 -26.44 -23.67 21.93
N ILE A 298 -27.27 -23.30 22.91
CA ILE A 298 -26.81 -22.40 23.99
C ILE A 298 -25.86 -23.17 24.93
N ARG A 299 -24.56 -22.87 24.85
CA ARG A 299 -23.56 -23.29 25.86
C ARG A 299 -23.21 -22.10 26.74
N ALA A 300 -23.68 -22.10 27.98
CA ALA A 300 -23.38 -21.06 28.95
C ALA A 300 -23.16 -21.69 30.34
N ASP A 301 -22.29 -21.07 31.14
CA ASP A 301 -22.09 -21.45 32.56
C ASP A 301 -23.35 -21.15 33.42
N GLY A 302 -24.25 -20.29 32.92
CA GLY A 302 -25.57 -20.03 33.47
C GLY A 302 -26.41 -19.18 32.52
N VAL A 303 -27.72 -19.44 32.47
CA VAL A 303 -28.70 -18.63 31.72
C VAL A 303 -29.60 -17.92 32.74
N SER A 304 -29.50 -16.60 32.83
CA SER A 304 -30.33 -15.76 33.71
C SER A 304 -31.45 -15.10 32.89
N LEU A 305 -32.71 -15.29 33.30
CA LEU A 305 -33.88 -14.66 32.68
C LEU A 305 -34.47 -13.66 33.69
N GLU A 306 -34.26 -12.36 33.47
CA GLU A 306 -34.65 -11.31 34.45
C GLU A 306 -36.11 -10.83 34.31
N SER A 307 -36.93 -11.52 33.52
CA SER A 307 -38.32 -11.16 33.24
C SER A 307 -39.24 -12.35 33.56
N GLY A 308 -40.35 -12.10 34.28
CA GLY A 308 -41.29 -13.11 34.80
C GLY A 308 -42.14 -13.83 33.74
N GLY A 309 -41.51 -14.33 32.68
CA GLY A 309 -42.13 -15.06 31.58
C GLY A 309 -42.01 -16.59 31.69
N ASN A 310 -42.81 -17.30 30.89
CA ASN A 310 -42.79 -18.76 30.77
C ASN A 310 -41.70 -19.23 29.80
N LEU A 311 -40.99 -20.32 30.14
CA LEU A 311 -40.06 -21.00 29.23
C LEU A 311 -40.82 -22.01 28.36
N ARG A 312 -40.67 -21.91 27.03
CA ARG A 312 -41.24 -22.86 26.05
C ARG A 312 -40.13 -23.48 25.21
N VAL A 313 -40.13 -24.81 25.09
CA VAL A 313 -39.14 -25.59 24.32
C VAL A 313 -39.87 -26.48 23.31
N GLY A 314 -39.53 -26.36 22.02
CA GLY A 314 -40.21 -27.11 20.95
C GLY A 314 -39.84 -28.60 20.88
N GLY A 315 -38.61 -28.96 21.27
CA GLY A 315 -38.08 -30.33 21.29
C GLY A 315 -38.07 -30.95 22.69
N ASP A 316 -37.07 -31.78 22.96
CA ASP A 316 -36.79 -32.30 24.31
C ASP A 316 -36.14 -31.22 25.19
N LEU A 317 -36.43 -31.22 26.49
CA LEU A 317 -35.76 -30.40 27.51
C LEU A 317 -34.95 -31.32 28.42
N ASN A 318 -33.63 -31.12 28.52
CA ASN A 318 -32.78 -31.78 29.53
C ASN A 318 -32.33 -30.75 30.58
N ALA A 319 -33.00 -30.75 31.72
CA ALA A 319 -32.71 -29.90 32.87
C ALA A 319 -32.24 -30.73 34.08
N ARG A 320 -31.55 -31.85 33.82
CA ARG A 320 -31.06 -32.73 34.88
C ARG A 320 -30.13 -31.98 35.84
N GLY A 321 -30.42 -32.05 37.14
CA GLY A 321 -29.64 -31.37 38.18
C GLY A 321 -29.81 -29.84 38.24
N ALA A 322 -30.71 -29.26 37.42
CA ALA A 322 -30.94 -27.82 37.41
C ALA A 322 -31.67 -27.35 38.67
N THR A 323 -31.39 -26.12 39.10
CA THR A 323 -32.15 -25.43 40.16
C THR A 323 -32.92 -24.26 39.56
N VAL A 324 -34.24 -24.22 39.74
CA VAL A 324 -35.13 -23.15 39.29
C VAL A 324 -35.89 -22.61 40.50
N THR A 325 -35.73 -21.32 40.82
CA THR A 325 -36.36 -20.72 42.00
C THR A 325 -37.06 -19.42 41.62
N THR A 326 -38.37 -19.35 41.90
CA THR A 326 -39.19 -18.13 41.87
C THR A 326 -39.64 -17.72 43.28
N ALA A 327 -39.05 -18.35 44.31
CA ALA A 327 -39.37 -18.11 45.71
C ALA A 327 -39.18 -16.64 46.11
N ALA A 328 -40.21 -16.10 46.75
CA ALA A 328 -40.21 -14.72 47.26
C ALA A 328 -40.15 -14.74 48.79
N ARG A 329 -39.32 -13.86 49.36
CA ARG A 329 -39.23 -13.62 50.80
C ARG A 329 -39.44 -12.13 51.07
N ASP A 330 -40.54 -11.79 51.72
CA ASP A 330 -40.89 -10.42 52.09
C ASP A 330 -41.47 -10.37 53.51
N TRP A 331 -41.31 -9.23 54.18
CA TRP A 331 -41.73 -8.99 55.56
C TRP A 331 -43.25 -8.98 55.72
N ILE A 332 -44.00 -8.47 54.74
CA ILE A 332 -45.47 -8.34 54.85
C ILE A 332 -46.18 -9.45 54.07
N PHE A 333 -46.11 -9.43 52.75
CA PHE A 333 -46.71 -10.43 51.85
C PHE A 333 -45.68 -10.84 50.80
N ALA A 334 -45.40 -12.13 50.70
CA ALA A 334 -44.56 -12.67 49.64
C ALA A 334 -45.42 -13.53 48.71
N SER A 335 -45.40 -13.22 47.42
CA SER A 335 -45.96 -14.07 46.37
C SER A 335 -44.81 -14.60 45.53
N ALA A 336 -44.59 -15.90 45.57
CA ALA A 336 -43.71 -16.52 44.61
C ALA A 336 -44.39 -16.55 43.23
N GLY A 337 -43.58 -16.48 42.18
CA GLY A 337 -44.08 -16.58 40.80
C GLY A 337 -44.36 -18.03 40.41
N ASP A 338 -45.25 -18.25 39.45
CA ASP A 338 -45.49 -19.57 38.88
C ASP A 338 -44.26 -20.07 38.09
N ILE A 339 -44.03 -21.38 38.10
CA ILE A 339 -43.05 -22.06 37.24
C ILE A 339 -43.83 -22.87 36.21
N GLY A 340 -43.88 -22.38 34.96
CA GLY A 340 -44.50 -23.08 33.84
C GLY A 340 -43.48 -23.59 32.83
N LEU A 341 -43.39 -24.90 32.64
CA LEU A 341 -42.58 -25.55 31.61
C LEU A 341 -43.48 -26.19 30.56
N THR A 342 -43.34 -25.78 29.30
CA THR A 342 -44.03 -26.42 28.16
C THR A 342 -43.01 -26.94 27.16
N VAL A 343 -43.01 -28.25 26.94
CA VAL A 343 -42.01 -28.99 26.15
C VAL A 343 -42.72 -29.80 25.06
N GLY A 344 -42.30 -29.68 23.80
CA GLY A 344 -42.91 -30.46 22.69
C GLY A 344 -42.51 -31.94 22.69
N GLY A 345 -41.32 -32.26 23.19
CA GLY A 345 -40.79 -33.60 23.34
C GLY A 345 -40.86 -34.14 24.78
N THR A 346 -39.76 -34.73 25.24
CA THR A 346 -39.56 -35.26 26.59
C THR A 346 -38.92 -34.21 27.49
N ALA A 347 -39.45 -34.01 28.69
CA ALA A 347 -38.85 -33.18 29.72
C ALA A 347 -38.09 -34.05 30.74
N ASP A 348 -36.75 -34.08 30.66
CA ASP A 348 -35.88 -34.73 31.65
C ASP A 348 -35.49 -33.74 32.75
N LEU A 349 -36.14 -33.86 33.91
CA LEU A 349 -35.99 -33.00 35.09
C LEU A 349 -35.31 -33.73 36.26
N ARG A 350 -34.73 -34.92 36.01
CA ARG A 350 -34.15 -35.76 37.06
C ARG A 350 -33.15 -34.99 37.91
N GLU A 351 -33.09 -35.29 39.21
CA GLU A 351 -32.15 -34.68 40.15
C GLU A 351 -32.27 -33.13 40.29
N GLY A 352 -33.28 -32.49 39.68
CA GLY A 352 -33.48 -31.04 39.73
C GLY A 352 -34.17 -30.53 41.00
N ARG A 353 -34.15 -29.22 41.23
CA ARG A 353 -34.88 -28.54 42.31
C ARG A 353 -35.69 -27.37 41.76
N PHE A 354 -37.00 -27.38 41.99
CA PHE A 354 -37.95 -26.36 41.54
C PHE A 354 -38.67 -25.79 42.76
N ASP A 355 -38.49 -24.50 43.04
CA ASP A 355 -38.92 -23.86 44.28
C ASP A 355 -39.68 -22.55 43.97
N ALA A 356 -41.01 -22.60 44.09
CA ALA A 356 -41.95 -21.49 43.96
C ALA A 356 -42.63 -21.20 45.31
N THR A 357 -41.90 -21.29 46.42
CA THR A 357 -42.47 -21.06 47.75
C THR A 357 -42.50 -19.58 48.12
N GLY A 358 -43.66 -19.07 48.52
CA GLY A 358 -43.83 -17.71 49.02
C GLY A 358 -43.76 -17.71 50.55
N VAL A 359 -42.81 -17.00 51.16
CA VAL A 359 -42.68 -16.95 52.63
C VAL A 359 -42.79 -15.53 53.14
N GLY A 360 -43.85 -15.23 53.91
CA GLY A 360 -44.08 -13.96 54.59
C GLY A 360 -44.76 -14.11 55.95
N LEU A 361 -44.55 -13.14 56.86
CA LEU A 361 -45.01 -13.21 58.27
C LEU A 361 -46.55 -13.23 58.41
N SER A 362 -47.28 -12.66 57.45
CA SER A 362 -48.75 -12.62 57.46
C SER A 362 -49.40 -13.62 56.50
N GLY A 363 -48.61 -14.57 56.00
CA GLY A 363 -48.99 -15.55 54.97
C GLY A 363 -48.24 -15.27 53.66
N GLY A 364 -47.75 -16.33 53.03
CA GLY A 364 -47.21 -16.30 51.67
C GLY A 364 -48.14 -17.03 50.71
N ARG A 365 -48.03 -16.70 49.42
CA ARG A 365 -48.69 -17.46 48.36
C ARG A 365 -47.61 -18.16 47.55
N ASP A 366 -47.67 -19.49 47.58
CA ASP A 366 -46.84 -20.31 46.72
C ASP A 366 -47.31 -20.15 45.27
N GLY A 367 -46.34 -20.11 44.37
CA GLY A 367 -46.58 -20.18 42.93
C GLY A 367 -46.95 -21.59 42.52
N ARG A 368 -47.58 -21.73 41.36
CA ARG A 368 -47.91 -23.02 40.77
C ARG A 368 -46.72 -23.53 39.96
N ILE A 369 -46.35 -24.79 40.15
CA ILE A 369 -45.40 -25.48 39.26
C ILE A 369 -46.20 -26.37 38.29
N THR A 370 -46.11 -26.10 36.99
CA THR A 370 -46.78 -26.87 35.94
C THR A 370 -45.75 -27.33 34.91
N VAL A 371 -45.77 -28.63 34.58
CA VAL A 371 -44.92 -29.20 33.51
C VAL A 371 -45.82 -29.90 32.50
N THR A 372 -45.76 -29.44 31.25
CA THR A 372 -46.47 -30.05 30.13
C THR A 372 -45.43 -30.53 29.11
N ALA A 373 -45.45 -31.82 28.78
CA ALA A 373 -44.54 -32.42 27.80
C ALA A 373 -45.32 -33.24 26.77
N GLY A 374 -44.95 -33.13 25.49
CA GLY A 374 -45.62 -33.85 24.40
C GLY A 374 -45.31 -35.35 24.35
N SER A 375 -44.14 -35.78 24.84
CA SER A 375 -43.70 -37.19 24.82
C SER A 375 -43.50 -37.82 26.19
N GLY A 376 -43.26 -37.04 27.26
CA GLY A 376 -43.16 -37.56 28.63
C GLY A 376 -42.37 -36.64 29.57
N VAL A 377 -42.47 -36.87 30.88
CA VAL A 377 -41.70 -36.14 31.91
C VAL A 377 -40.94 -37.14 32.78
N LEU A 378 -39.63 -36.98 32.94
CA LEU A 378 -38.78 -37.78 33.81
C LEU A 378 -38.39 -36.95 35.04
N THR A 379 -38.77 -37.37 36.23
CA THR A 379 -38.57 -36.60 37.48
C THR A 379 -37.82 -37.36 38.57
N ASP A 380 -37.18 -38.49 38.26
CA ASP A 380 -36.44 -39.28 39.25
C ASP A 380 -35.40 -38.43 40.00
N GLY A 381 -35.55 -38.34 41.33
CA GLY A 381 -34.66 -37.56 42.19
C GLY A 381 -34.88 -36.04 42.14
N ALA A 382 -35.89 -35.55 41.41
CA ALA A 382 -36.25 -34.13 41.37
C ALA A 382 -37.04 -33.73 42.64
N SER A 383 -36.94 -32.47 43.04
CA SER A 383 -37.69 -31.87 44.14
C SER A 383 -38.52 -30.69 43.64
N PHE A 384 -39.78 -30.63 44.06
CA PHE A 384 -40.74 -29.58 43.70
C PHE A 384 -41.36 -29.02 44.99
N ASP A 385 -41.30 -27.71 45.17
CA ASP A 385 -41.88 -27.01 46.31
C ASP A 385 -42.57 -25.73 45.80
N PRO A 386 -43.91 -25.64 45.79
CA PRO A 386 -44.87 -26.66 46.19
C PRO A 386 -44.93 -27.85 45.21
N ASP A 387 -45.65 -28.90 45.58
CA ASP A 387 -45.87 -30.07 44.73
C ASP A 387 -46.36 -29.67 43.32
N LEU A 388 -45.98 -30.47 42.31
CA LEU A 388 -46.43 -30.31 40.93
C LEU A 388 -47.97 -30.31 40.84
N ALA A 389 -48.52 -29.32 40.14
CA ALA A 389 -49.95 -29.11 39.97
C ALA A 389 -50.58 -29.91 38.82
#